data_AF-A0A813J645-F1
#
_entry.id   AF-A0A813J645-F1
#
_cell.length_a   1.000
_cell.length_b   1.000
_cell.length_c   1.000
_cell.angle_alpha   90.00
_cell.angle_beta   90.00
_cell.angle_gamma   90.00
#
_symmetry.space_group_name_H-M   'P 1'
#
loop_
_entity.id
_entity.type
_entity.pdbx_description
1 polymer ?
#
loop_
_entity_poly.entity_id
_entity_poly.type
_entity_poly.pdbx_seq_one_letter_code
_entity_poly.pdbx_strand_id
1 'polypeptide(L)'
;MWARRIGVPPLWPSRIKVVILCLVILTFVYSFFAYLHDANVNYLELSAPKESGITCGRVPEKCWNDASPLACGIKEYSWGFTSLPIDKVLTSACPVEYLLQSCSNVSHPLSSLHTDLAKLHTLNRYTNPFGGWAYLYFIMMACLGVSIMAHDLCLLVEDLRPRIHSLRVVQADMPFVWSMSCGIQFLWPMGRLQEKAKPLWLLLWLPWACWRIVVFMFLIYPLYVALFLLTGRIVRLSRMMVFLSGLECMFASVIYVLSTIIIEATYNEVYALFWNAPNLAPNCVCYCQYPLRQATISRLVLLGLTVAIGSGSLAFRALKGLRRPNWANLFCVLYAVPIEAFPIMWERPKE
;
A
#
# COMPACT_ATOMS: atom_id res chain seq x y z
N MET A 1 22.38 0.37 28.19
CA MET A 1 23.21 -0.14 29.31
C MET A 1 22.52 -0.08 30.67
N TRP A 2 21.66 0.90 30.98
CA TRP A 2 20.97 1.03 32.27
C TRP A 2 20.12 -0.20 32.67
N ALA A 3 19.35 -0.77 31.74
CA ALA A 3 18.54 -1.97 31.98
C ALA A 3 19.35 -3.24 32.36
N ARG A 4 20.66 -3.29 32.07
CA ARG A 4 21.54 -4.40 32.48
C ARG A 4 21.90 -4.36 33.96
N ARG A 5 21.80 -3.20 34.62
CA ARG A 5 22.14 -3.03 36.04
C ARG A 5 21.03 -3.48 36.99
N ILE A 6 19.85 -3.83 36.47
CA ILE A 6 18.64 -4.15 37.26
C ILE A 6 18.30 -5.66 37.21
N GLY A 7 19.25 -6.52 36.81
CA GLY A 7 19.06 -7.98 36.80
C GLY A 7 18.11 -8.51 35.72
N VAL A 8 17.74 -7.68 34.74
CA VAL A 8 16.88 -8.12 33.64
C VAL A 8 17.66 -9.13 32.76
N PRO A 9 17.13 -10.34 32.49
CA PRO A 9 17.82 -11.34 31.68
C PRO A 9 18.22 -10.77 30.31
N PRO A 10 19.36 -11.19 29.74
CA PRO A 10 19.92 -10.62 28.51
C PRO A 10 18.95 -10.64 27.30
N LEU A 11 17.93 -11.51 27.34
CA LEU A 11 16.94 -11.74 26.29
C LEU A 11 15.52 -11.24 26.63
N TRP A 12 15.28 -10.75 27.84
CA TRP A 12 13.93 -10.39 28.30
C TRP A 12 13.39 -9.07 27.73
N PRO A 13 14.18 -7.99 27.58
CA PRO A 13 13.66 -6.75 27.02
C PRO A 13 13.56 -6.79 25.49
N SER A 14 13.90 -7.88 24.80
CA SER A 14 13.87 -7.95 23.33
C SER A 14 12.59 -8.59 22.78
N ARG A 15 12.07 -9.66 23.39
CA ARG A 15 10.83 -10.34 22.93
C ARG A 15 9.60 -9.45 23.09
N ILE A 16 9.42 -8.85 24.27
CA ILE A 16 8.29 -7.94 24.55
C ILE A 16 8.35 -6.72 23.62
N LYS A 17 9.54 -6.19 23.32
CA LYS A 17 9.71 -5.08 22.37
C LYS A 17 9.30 -5.43 20.94
N VAL A 18 9.65 -6.64 20.47
CA VAL A 18 9.22 -7.12 19.14
C VAL A 18 7.70 -7.22 19.08
N VAL A 19 7.06 -7.74 20.13
CA VAL A 19 5.59 -7.83 20.22
C VAL A 19 4.96 -6.43 20.24
N ILE A 20 5.45 -5.52 21.09
CA ILE A 20 4.93 -4.14 21.16
C ILE A 20 5.08 -3.43 19.81
N LEU A 21 6.24 -3.53 19.16
CA LEU A 21 6.41 -2.89 17.87
C LEU A 21 5.53 -3.53 16.79
N CYS A 22 5.35 -4.85 16.81
CA CYS A 22 4.41 -5.53 15.92
C CYS A 22 2.99 -4.97 16.10
N LEU A 23 2.53 -4.77 17.34
CA LEU A 23 1.24 -4.13 17.62
C LEU A 23 1.20 -2.69 17.11
N VAL A 24 2.27 -1.90 17.27
CA VAL A 24 2.35 -0.53 16.74
C VAL A 24 2.29 -0.51 15.22
N ILE A 25 3.02 -1.40 14.55
CA ILE A 25 3.00 -1.54 13.09
C ILE A 25 1.60 -1.95 12.63
N LEU A 26 0.99 -2.97 13.25
CA LEU A 26 -0.37 -3.41 12.93
C LEU A 26 -1.39 -2.29 13.13
N THR A 27 -1.26 -1.51 14.22
CA THR A 27 -2.12 -0.35 14.47
C THR A 27 -1.95 0.69 13.37
N PHE A 28 -0.71 1.02 12.99
CA PHE A 28 -0.44 1.95 11.90
C PHE A 28 -1.02 1.47 10.57
N VAL A 29 -0.84 0.18 10.24
CA VAL A 29 -1.38 -0.44 9.02
C VAL A 29 -2.89 -0.42 9.01
N TYR A 30 -3.53 -0.73 10.15
CA TYR A 30 -4.96 -0.66 10.30
C TYR A 30 -5.48 0.77 10.20
N SER A 31 -4.83 1.74 10.84
CA SER A 31 -5.20 3.16 10.73
C SER A 31 -5.08 3.66 9.29
N PHE A 32 -4.03 3.25 8.57
CA PHE A 32 -3.86 3.58 7.15
C PHE A 32 -4.97 2.95 6.30
N PHE A 33 -5.26 1.67 6.52
CA PHE A 33 -6.34 0.97 5.85
C PHE A 33 -7.68 1.66 6.09
N ALA A 34 -8.04 1.92 7.36
CA ALA A 34 -9.27 2.62 7.73
C ALA A 34 -9.33 4.02 7.10
N TYR A 35 -8.22 4.76 7.09
CA TYR A 35 -8.17 6.09 6.48
C TYR A 35 -8.49 6.07 4.98
N LEU A 36 -7.94 5.12 4.21
CA LEU A 36 -8.21 5.00 2.77
C LEU A 36 -9.54 4.30 2.46
N HIS A 37 -9.89 3.27 3.22
CA HIS A 37 -11.09 2.46 3.01
C HIS A 37 -12.36 3.22 3.39
N ASP A 38 -12.32 3.94 4.51
CA ASP A 38 -13.45 4.72 5.03
C ASP A 38 -13.33 6.20 4.58
N ALA A 39 -12.84 6.42 3.36
CA ALA A 39 -12.83 7.73 2.74
C ALA A 39 -14.25 8.29 2.74
N ASN A 40 -14.42 9.47 3.33
CA ASN A 40 -15.71 10.05 3.67
C ASN A 40 -15.91 11.42 3.02
N VAL A 41 -17.07 12.03 3.27
CA VAL A 41 -17.45 13.33 2.71
C VAL A 41 -16.44 14.45 3.01
N ASN A 42 -15.66 14.37 4.10
CA ASN A 42 -14.64 15.39 4.42
C ASN A 42 -13.48 15.44 3.43
N TYR A 43 -13.37 14.43 2.56
CA TYR A 43 -12.35 14.37 1.51
C TYR A 43 -12.71 15.27 0.33
N LEU A 44 -14.00 15.65 0.20
CA LEU A 44 -14.56 16.35 -0.95
C LEU A 44 -14.56 17.87 -0.75
N GLU A 45 -14.41 18.59 -1.85
CA GLU A 45 -14.57 20.04 -1.88
C GLU A 45 -16.02 20.41 -2.17
N LEU A 46 -16.85 20.39 -1.11
CA LEU A 46 -18.30 20.65 -1.21
C LEU A 46 -18.62 22.07 -1.71
N SER A 47 -17.69 23.01 -1.57
CA SER A 47 -17.86 24.40 -2.01
C SER A 47 -17.81 24.58 -3.53
N ALA A 48 -17.22 23.62 -4.25
CA ALA A 48 -17.00 23.66 -5.69
C ALA A 48 -17.48 22.36 -6.36
N PRO A 49 -18.81 22.10 -6.40
CA PRO A 49 -19.34 20.96 -7.13
C PRO A 49 -19.03 21.06 -8.63
N LYS A 50 -18.87 19.93 -9.30
CA LYS A 50 -18.62 19.90 -10.75
C LYS A 50 -19.82 20.39 -11.56
N GLU A 51 -21.02 20.07 -11.10
CA GLU A 51 -22.28 20.54 -11.68
C GLU A 51 -23.10 21.22 -10.59
N SER A 52 -23.76 22.34 -10.94
CA SER A 52 -24.60 23.07 -9.99
C SER A 52 -25.93 22.37 -9.73
N GLY A 53 -26.43 21.62 -10.71
CA GLY A 53 -27.69 20.89 -10.66
C GLY A 53 -27.56 19.53 -9.97
N ILE A 54 -28.62 19.15 -9.27
CA ILE A 54 -28.77 17.82 -8.67
C ILE A 54 -29.27 16.86 -9.73
N THR A 55 -28.62 15.71 -9.90
CA THR A 55 -29.10 14.65 -10.79
C THR A 55 -29.85 13.60 -9.98
N CYS A 56 -31.06 13.23 -10.41
CA CYS A 56 -31.89 12.23 -9.74
C CYS A 56 -32.37 11.13 -10.69
N GLY A 57 -32.36 9.90 -10.21
CA GLY A 57 -32.92 8.76 -10.93
C GLY A 57 -33.44 7.67 -9.99
N ARG A 58 -34.09 6.67 -10.55
CA ARG A 58 -34.62 5.52 -9.81
C ARG A 58 -33.64 4.36 -9.82
N VAL A 59 -33.52 3.69 -8.67
CA VAL A 59 -32.80 2.42 -8.56
C VAL A 59 -33.50 1.30 -9.33
N PRO A 60 -32.81 0.20 -9.69
CA PRO A 60 -33.42 -0.91 -10.42
C PRO A 60 -34.59 -1.53 -9.66
N GLU A 61 -35.63 -1.98 -10.37
CA GLU A 61 -36.87 -2.51 -9.79
C GLU A 61 -36.66 -3.64 -8.77
N LYS A 62 -35.70 -4.53 -9.05
CA LYS A 62 -35.27 -5.61 -8.15
C LYS A 62 -34.83 -5.15 -6.75
N CYS A 63 -34.38 -3.90 -6.62
CA CYS A 63 -33.91 -3.32 -5.35
C CYS A 63 -34.99 -2.52 -4.61
N TRP A 64 -36.19 -2.34 -5.16
CA TRP A 64 -37.22 -1.47 -4.57
C TRP A 64 -37.73 -1.93 -3.21
N ASN A 65 -37.70 -3.23 -2.95
CA ASN A 65 -38.18 -3.82 -1.70
C ASN A 65 -37.04 -4.11 -0.70
N ASP A 66 -35.79 -3.74 -1.02
CA ASP A 66 -34.67 -3.88 -0.09
C ASP A 66 -34.78 -2.85 1.04
N ALA A 67 -34.24 -3.17 2.22
CA ALA A 67 -34.14 -2.24 3.34
C ALA A 67 -33.33 -0.98 2.98
N SER A 68 -32.38 -1.09 2.05
CA SER A 68 -31.68 0.05 1.45
C SER A 68 -31.62 -0.12 -0.08
N PRO A 69 -32.60 0.43 -0.83
CA PRO A 69 -32.68 0.25 -2.28
C PRO A 69 -31.42 0.72 -3.03
N LEU A 70 -30.79 1.78 -2.52
CA LEU A 70 -29.54 2.30 -3.06
C LEU A 70 -28.34 1.41 -2.76
N ALA A 71 -28.23 0.87 -1.54
CA ALA A 71 -27.15 -0.06 -1.22
C ALA A 71 -27.27 -1.36 -2.05
N CYS A 72 -28.48 -1.85 -2.28
CA CYS A 72 -28.74 -2.96 -3.20
C CYS A 72 -28.27 -2.64 -4.63
N GLY A 73 -28.67 -1.48 -5.17
CA GLY A 73 -28.27 -1.06 -6.52
C GLY A 73 -26.75 -0.88 -6.64
N ILE A 74 -26.11 -0.28 -5.64
CA ILE A 74 -24.65 -0.14 -5.60
C ILE A 74 -24.00 -1.52 -5.57
N LYS A 75 -24.37 -2.38 -4.63
CA LYS A 75 -23.78 -3.71 -4.41
C LYS A 75 -23.83 -4.58 -5.67
N GLU A 76 -24.91 -4.47 -6.42
CA GLU A 76 -25.08 -5.25 -7.64
C GLU A 76 -24.11 -4.84 -8.75
N TYR A 77 -23.83 -3.54 -8.88
CA TYR A 77 -22.94 -3.02 -9.93
C TYR A 77 -21.52 -2.71 -9.44
N SER A 78 -21.25 -2.77 -8.14
CA SER A 78 -19.95 -2.53 -7.51
C SER A 78 -19.16 -3.83 -7.27
N TRP A 79 -19.25 -4.81 -8.16
CA TRP A 79 -18.49 -6.06 -8.03
C TRP A 79 -17.00 -5.82 -8.26
N GLY A 80 -16.18 -5.90 -7.21
CA GLY A 80 -14.72 -5.99 -7.32
C GLY A 80 -14.03 -4.65 -7.60
N PHE A 81 -14.13 -3.70 -6.67
CA PHE A 81 -13.54 -2.36 -6.76
C PHE A 81 -14.03 -1.51 -7.94
N THR A 82 -15.00 -1.95 -8.73
CA THR A 82 -15.35 -1.28 -10.00
C THR A 82 -16.08 0.06 -9.83
N SER A 83 -16.01 0.97 -10.83
CA SER A 83 -16.93 2.12 -10.88
C SER A 83 -18.36 1.66 -10.81
N LEU A 84 -19.19 2.56 -10.30
CA LEU A 84 -20.62 2.52 -10.55
C LEU A 84 -20.91 3.11 -11.94
N PRO A 85 -21.38 2.30 -12.91
CA PRO A 85 -21.99 2.82 -14.13
C PRO A 85 -23.34 3.45 -13.75
N ILE A 86 -23.38 4.78 -13.64
CA ILE A 86 -24.57 5.52 -13.18
C ILE A 86 -25.80 5.12 -13.99
N ASP A 87 -25.65 5.03 -15.31
CA ASP A 87 -26.75 4.74 -16.22
C ASP A 87 -27.38 3.35 -16.01
N LYS A 88 -26.67 2.43 -15.33
CA LYS A 88 -27.20 1.12 -14.94
C LYS A 88 -27.77 1.11 -13.51
N VAL A 89 -27.22 1.97 -12.64
CA VAL A 89 -27.67 2.13 -11.25
C VAL A 89 -28.94 2.98 -11.19
N LEU A 90 -29.08 3.96 -12.09
CA LEU A 90 -30.18 4.91 -12.18
C LEU A 90 -30.83 4.77 -13.56
N THR A 91 -31.95 4.04 -13.63
CA THR A 91 -32.53 3.60 -14.92
C THR A 91 -33.50 4.60 -15.52
N SER A 92 -34.15 5.42 -14.70
CA SER A 92 -35.13 6.42 -15.15
C SER A 92 -35.02 7.69 -14.34
N ALA A 93 -35.13 8.85 -14.98
CA ALA A 93 -35.16 10.14 -14.30
C ALA A 93 -36.35 10.22 -13.34
N CYS A 94 -36.12 10.81 -12.16
CA CYS A 94 -37.22 11.21 -11.28
C CYS A 94 -37.76 12.58 -11.71
N PRO A 95 -39.04 12.90 -11.47
CA PRO A 95 -39.54 14.26 -11.66
C PRO A 95 -38.76 15.22 -10.74
N VAL A 96 -38.11 16.23 -11.33
CA VAL A 96 -37.18 17.16 -10.65
C VAL A 96 -37.86 18.51 -10.31
N GLU A 97 -39.17 18.63 -10.52
CA GLU A 97 -39.91 19.92 -10.50
C GLU A 97 -39.79 20.75 -9.21
N TYR A 98 -39.19 20.20 -8.13
CA TYR A 98 -39.15 20.84 -6.81
C TYR A 98 -37.76 21.03 -6.19
N LEU A 99 -36.66 20.74 -6.89
CA LEU A 99 -35.33 21.00 -6.33
C LEU A 99 -34.91 22.44 -6.61
N LEU A 100 -35.43 23.40 -5.82
CA LEU A 100 -34.85 24.75 -5.63
C LEU A 100 -33.44 24.70 -4.98
N GLN A 101 -32.84 23.52 -4.88
CA GLN A 101 -31.57 23.25 -4.23
C GLN A 101 -30.49 23.00 -5.28
N SER A 102 -29.29 23.53 -5.02
CA SER A 102 -28.10 23.30 -5.82
C SER A 102 -27.13 22.38 -5.08
N CYS A 103 -26.24 21.73 -5.82
CA CYS A 103 -25.12 20.98 -5.23
C CYS A 103 -24.15 21.85 -4.42
N SER A 104 -24.22 23.18 -4.55
CA SER A 104 -23.43 24.13 -3.74
C SER A 104 -24.08 24.45 -2.39
N ASN A 105 -25.37 24.19 -2.21
CA ASN A 105 -26.11 24.51 -0.99
C ASN A 105 -26.84 23.27 -0.46
N VAL A 106 -26.06 22.21 -0.23
CA VAL A 106 -26.53 20.95 0.36
C VAL A 106 -26.75 21.18 1.85
N SER A 107 -27.89 21.76 2.21
CA SER A 107 -28.36 21.91 3.59
C SER A 107 -28.86 20.58 4.19
N HIS A 108 -28.68 19.46 3.49
CA HIS A 108 -29.06 18.15 4.01
C HIS A 108 -28.27 17.81 5.28
N PRO A 109 -28.93 17.30 6.31
CA PRO A 109 -28.27 16.99 7.57
C PRO A 109 -27.25 15.88 7.33
N LEU A 110 -25.96 16.18 7.52
CA LEU A 110 -24.85 15.22 7.46
C LEU A 110 -25.10 13.95 8.31
N SER A 111 -25.99 14.03 9.29
CA SER A 111 -26.42 12.89 10.09
C SER A 111 -27.16 11.81 9.29
N SER A 112 -27.81 12.13 8.17
CA SER A 112 -28.44 11.13 7.29
C SER A 112 -27.45 10.45 6.35
N LEU A 113 -26.22 10.96 6.24
CA LEU A 113 -25.16 10.41 5.38
C LEU A 113 -24.35 9.29 6.05
N HIS A 114 -24.53 9.01 7.34
CA HIS A 114 -23.65 8.10 8.12
C HIS A 114 -23.62 6.61 7.71
N THR A 115 -24.29 6.19 6.63
CA THR A 115 -24.33 4.79 6.18
C THR A 115 -23.40 4.54 5.00
N ASP A 116 -23.46 3.37 4.35
CA ASP A 116 -22.70 3.04 3.13
C ASP A 116 -22.79 4.11 2.02
N LEU A 117 -23.80 4.99 2.12
CA LEU A 117 -24.00 6.19 1.29
C LEU A 117 -22.93 7.28 1.43
N ALA A 118 -22.22 7.34 2.57
CA ALA A 118 -21.09 8.27 2.76
C ALA A 118 -19.79 7.76 2.14
N LYS A 119 -19.73 6.52 1.68
CA LYS A 119 -18.54 6.01 1.00
C LYS A 119 -18.38 6.74 -0.33
N LEU A 120 -17.15 7.13 -0.60
CA LEU A 120 -16.83 7.78 -1.86
C LEU A 120 -16.95 6.78 -3.01
N HIS A 121 -17.77 7.15 -3.99
CA HIS A 121 -18.01 6.35 -5.18
C HIS A 121 -17.51 7.11 -6.41
N THR A 122 -16.63 6.48 -7.19
CA THR A 122 -16.19 7.02 -8.48
C THR A 122 -17.22 6.69 -9.56
N LEU A 123 -17.50 7.67 -10.41
CA LEU A 123 -18.47 7.57 -11.49
C LEU A 123 -17.80 7.24 -12.81
N ASN A 124 -18.36 6.30 -13.58
CA ASN A 124 -17.96 5.99 -14.95
C ASN A 124 -16.48 5.59 -15.16
N ARG A 125 -15.77 5.17 -14.11
CA ARG A 125 -14.36 4.72 -14.14
C ARG A 125 -14.10 3.35 -13.51
N TYR A 126 -13.50 2.45 -14.28
CA TYR A 126 -13.32 1.04 -13.96
C TYR A 126 -12.92 0.64 -12.54
N THR A 127 -12.31 1.48 -11.69
CA THR A 127 -12.04 1.15 -10.28
C THR A 127 -12.10 2.35 -9.33
N ASN A 128 -12.65 2.19 -8.11
CA ASN A 128 -12.41 3.12 -6.99
C ASN A 128 -10.95 2.96 -6.51
N PRO A 129 -10.07 3.93 -6.79
CA PRO A 129 -8.64 3.78 -6.53
C PRO A 129 -8.36 3.64 -5.03
N PHE A 130 -9.11 4.32 -4.16
CA PHE A 130 -8.87 4.29 -2.71
C PHE A 130 -9.09 2.91 -2.12
N GLY A 131 -10.19 2.25 -2.49
CA GLY A 131 -10.48 0.89 -2.05
C GLY A 131 -9.36 -0.06 -2.47
N GLY A 132 -9.04 -0.10 -3.76
CA GLY A 132 -8.00 -1.01 -4.28
C GLY A 132 -6.63 -0.79 -3.60
N TRP A 133 -6.23 0.48 -3.46
CA TRP A 133 -4.98 0.83 -2.76
C TRP A 133 -5.03 0.46 -1.28
N ALA A 134 -6.15 0.68 -0.58
CA ALA A 134 -6.30 0.31 0.83
C ALA A 134 -6.01 -1.18 1.06
N TYR A 135 -6.65 -2.07 0.29
CA TYR A 135 -6.43 -3.51 0.41
C TYR A 135 -5.02 -3.93 0.00
N LEU A 136 -4.49 -3.37 -1.10
CA LEU A 136 -3.14 -3.66 -1.56
C LEU A 136 -2.10 -3.30 -0.49
N TYR A 137 -2.16 -2.08 0.06
CA TYR A 137 -1.28 -1.66 1.14
C TYR A 137 -1.45 -2.49 2.41
N PHE A 138 -2.69 -2.83 2.77
CA PHE A 138 -2.94 -3.68 3.93
C PHE A 138 -2.24 -5.04 3.78
N ILE A 139 -2.41 -5.71 2.63
CA ILE A 139 -1.76 -6.99 2.33
C ILE A 139 -0.24 -6.84 2.34
N MET A 140 0.29 -5.84 1.66
CA MET A 140 1.73 -5.64 1.53
C MET A 140 2.39 -5.30 2.87
N MET A 141 1.79 -4.41 3.65
CA MET A 141 2.31 -4.05 4.97
C MET A 141 2.14 -5.19 5.98
N ALA A 142 1.09 -6.00 5.87
CA ALA A 142 0.96 -7.22 6.65
C ALA A 142 2.09 -8.22 6.31
N CYS A 143 2.36 -8.45 5.02
CA CYS A 143 3.48 -9.28 4.56
C CYS A 143 4.83 -8.76 5.06
N LEU A 144 5.05 -7.44 5.01
CA LEU A 144 6.24 -6.80 5.55
C LEU A 144 6.33 -7.00 7.07
N GLY A 145 5.24 -6.78 7.80
CA GLY A 145 5.16 -6.97 9.25
C GLY A 145 5.46 -8.41 9.67
N VAL A 146 4.88 -9.40 8.97
CA VAL A 146 5.17 -10.83 9.17
C VAL A 146 6.64 -11.13 8.87
N SER A 147 7.21 -10.56 7.81
CA SER A 147 8.62 -10.75 7.46
C SER A 147 9.56 -10.19 8.52
N ILE A 148 9.28 -8.98 9.04
CA ILE A 148 10.03 -8.36 10.13
C ILE A 148 9.93 -9.20 11.39
N MET A 149 8.71 -9.60 11.77
CA MET A 149 8.48 -10.40 12.97
C MET A 149 9.20 -11.75 12.89
N ALA A 150 9.09 -12.46 11.75
CA ALA A 150 9.78 -13.72 11.54
C ALA A 150 11.29 -13.56 11.63
N HIS A 151 11.85 -12.51 11.01
CA HIS A 151 13.27 -12.22 11.09
C HIS A 151 13.73 -11.93 12.51
N ASP A 152 13.05 -11.02 13.20
CA ASP A 152 13.42 -10.61 14.55
C ASP A 152 13.28 -11.77 15.53
N LEU A 153 12.26 -12.63 15.41
CA LEU A 153 12.16 -13.88 16.19
C LEU A 153 13.33 -14.83 15.93
N CYS A 154 13.78 -14.96 14.67
CA CYS A 154 14.97 -15.78 14.34
C CYS A 154 16.24 -15.23 15.00
N LEU A 155 16.38 -13.91 15.16
CA LEU A 155 17.54 -13.30 15.82
C LEU A 155 17.60 -13.54 17.33
N LEU A 156 16.45 -13.80 17.95
CA LEU A 156 16.32 -14.06 19.39
C LEU A 156 16.72 -15.48 19.78
N VAL A 157 16.83 -16.40 18.81
CA VAL A 157 17.27 -17.78 19.04
C VAL A 157 18.71 -17.92 18.55
N GLU A 158 19.64 -18.17 19.47
CA GLU A 158 21.08 -18.21 19.18
C GLU A 158 21.42 -19.26 18.11
N ASP A 159 20.78 -20.42 18.15
CA ASP A 159 20.98 -21.51 17.18
C ASP A 159 20.49 -21.19 15.77
N LEU A 160 19.53 -20.26 15.63
CA LEU A 160 18.94 -19.88 14.34
C LEU A 160 19.71 -18.74 13.67
N ARG A 161 20.38 -17.88 14.45
CA ARG A 161 21.14 -16.74 13.94
C ARG A 161 22.14 -17.09 12.84
N PRO A 162 23.02 -18.10 12.96
CA PRO A 162 23.98 -18.43 11.89
C PRO A 162 23.31 -19.02 10.64
N ARG A 163 22.05 -19.47 10.75
CA ARG A 163 21.27 -20.03 9.65
C ARG A 163 20.54 -18.96 8.84
N ILE A 164 20.63 -17.69 9.20
CA ILE A 164 20.06 -16.58 8.43
C ILE A 164 21.00 -16.30 7.25
N HIS A 165 20.52 -16.52 6.03
CA HIS A 165 21.40 -16.45 4.87
C HIS A 165 21.68 -15.00 4.45
N SER A 166 22.93 -14.75 4.06
CA SER A 166 23.30 -13.54 3.31
C SER A 166 22.88 -13.67 1.85
N LEU A 167 22.83 -12.56 1.12
CA LEU A 167 22.44 -12.57 -0.30
C LEU A 167 23.31 -13.52 -1.14
N ARG A 168 24.62 -13.54 -0.87
CA ARG A 168 25.58 -14.42 -1.55
C ARG A 168 25.34 -15.89 -1.25
N VAL A 169 24.96 -16.20 -0.02
CA VAL A 169 24.63 -17.57 0.39
C VAL A 169 23.30 -18.00 -0.23
N VAL A 170 22.29 -17.12 -0.28
CA VAL A 170 21.03 -17.41 -1.01
C VAL A 170 21.30 -17.70 -2.49
N GLN A 171 22.18 -16.92 -3.13
CA GLN A 171 22.60 -17.15 -4.51
C GLN A 171 23.26 -18.53 -4.69
N ALA A 172 24.12 -18.94 -3.76
CA ALA A 172 24.80 -20.24 -3.82
C ALA A 172 23.85 -21.41 -3.53
N ASP A 173 22.93 -21.27 -2.58
CA ASP A 173 22.02 -22.33 -2.14
C ASP A 173 20.79 -22.50 -3.03
N MET A 174 20.41 -21.44 -3.75
CA MET A 174 19.24 -21.43 -4.63
C MET A 174 19.61 -20.92 -6.04
N PRO A 175 20.57 -21.55 -6.73
CA PRO A 175 21.10 -21.07 -7.99
C PRO A 175 20.02 -21.04 -9.08
N PHE A 176 19.06 -21.98 -9.04
CA PHE A 176 17.95 -22.01 -9.99
C PHE A 176 17.00 -20.82 -9.79
N VAL A 177 16.56 -20.56 -8.55
CA VAL A 177 15.67 -19.42 -8.23
C VAL A 177 16.36 -18.10 -8.54
N TRP A 178 17.65 -18.00 -8.20
CA TRP A 178 18.46 -16.84 -8.52
C TRP A 178 18.62 -16.64 -10.02
N SER A 179 18.98 -17.69 -10.76
CA SER A 179 19.12 -17.67 -12.22
C SER A 179 17.80 -17.33 -12.91
N MET A 180 16.67 -17.85 -12.42
CA MET A 180 15.35 -17.50 -12.94
C MET A 180 15.02 -16.03 -12.66
N SER A 181 15.28 -15.54 -11.44
CA SER A 181 15.07 -14.13 -11.07
C SER A 181 15.94 -13.20 -11.92
N CYS A 182 17.21 -13.56 -12.12
CA CYS A 182 18.11 -12.84 -12.99
C CYS A 182 17.64 -12.93 -14.45
N GLY A 183 17.39 -14.11 -14.99
CA GLY A 183 16.96 -14.32 -16.37
C GLY A 183 15.71 -13.52 -16.71
N ILE A 184 14.71 -13.57 -15.84
CA ILE A 184 13.46 -12.79 -15.94
C ILE A 184 13.75 -11.26 -15.93
N GLN A 185 14.73 -10.78 -15.15
CA GLN A 185 15.11 -9.36 -15.15
C GLN A 185 16.08 -8.97 -16.29
N PHE A 186 16.88 -9.90 -16.80
CA PHE A 186 18.00 -9.65 -17.73
C PHE A 186 17.69 -9.97 -19.19
N LEU A 187 16.42 -10.20 -19.56
CA LEU A 187 16.03 -10.44 -20.95
C LEU A 187 16.63 -9.43 -21.96
N TRP A 188 16.92 -8.19 -21.54
CA TRP A 188 17.62 -7.18 -22.35
C TRP A 188 18.89 -6.65 -21.65
N PRO A 189 20.11 -6.98 -22.12
CA PRO A 189 21.36 -6.48 -21.55
C PRO A 189 21.60 -5.02 -21.96
N MET A 190 20.98 -4.09 -21.22
CA MET A 190 21.12 -2.63 -21.41
C MET A 190 22.56 -2.12 -21.32
N GLY A 191 23.48 -2.86 -20.68
CA GLY A 191 24.89 -2.45 -20.56
C GLY A 191 25.58 -2.31 -21.92
N ARG A 192 25.33 -3.23 -22.87
CA ARG A 192 25.92 -3.12 -24.23
C ARG A 192 25.37 -1.93 -25.01
N LEU A 193 24.10 -1.57 -24.76
CA LEU A 193 23.46 -0.42 -25.39
C LEU A 193 24.01 0.89 -24.81
N GLN A 194 24.31 0.94 -23.52
CA GLN A 194 24.94 2.09 -22.86
C GLN A 194 26.30 2.42 -23.47
N GLU A 195 27.10 1.40 -23.77
CA GLU A 195 28.43 1.55 -24.38
C GLU A 195 28.35 1.99 -25.85
N LYS A 196 27.41 1.43 -26.62
CA LYS A 196 27.33 1.66 -28.08
C LYS A 196 26.48 2.86 -28.49
N ALA A 197 25.40 3.15 -27.76
CA ALA A 197 24.40 4.14 -28.16
C ALA A 197 23.72 4.77 -26.92
N LYS A 198 24.46 5.64 -26.21
CA LYS A 198 23.95 6.40 -25.04
C LYS A 198 22.57 7.06 -25.23
N PRO A 199 22.24 7.75 -26.35
CA PRO A 199 20.92 8.37 -26.48
C PRO A 199 19.80 7.33 -26.57
N LEU A 200 20.02 6.24 -27.30
CA LEU A 200 19.05 5.14 -27.39
C LEU A 200 18.91 4.41 -26.04
N TRP A 201 20.01 4.27 -25.29
CA TRP A 201 19.98 3.76 -23.92
C TRP A 201 19.16 4.65 -22.99
N LEU A 202 19.35 5.97 -23.01
CA LEU A 202 18.56 6.92 -22.21
C LEU A 202 17.07 6.82 -22.55
N LEU A 203 16.72 6.73 -23.83
CA LEU A 203 15.34 6.60 -24.29
C LEU A 203 14.68 5.29 -23.80
N LEU A 204 15.40 4.17 -23.88
CA LEU A 204 14.87 2.85 -23.52
C LEU A 204 15.01 2.51 -22.04
N TRP A 205 15.82 3.25 -21.28
CA TRP A 205 16.08 2.99 -19.87
C TRP A 205 14.81 3.07 -19.02
N LEU A 206 13.97 4.09 -19.24
CA LEU A 206 12.76 4.29 -18.46
C LEU A 206 11.72 3.17 -18.69
N PRO A 207 11.31 2.84 -19.93
CA PRO A 207 10.43 1.70 -20.19
C PRO A 207 10.98 0.38 -19.63
N TRP A 208 12.29 0.16 -19.76
CA TRP A 208 12.96 -1.03 -19.23
C TRP A 208 12.94 -1.09 -17.70
N ALA A 209 13.17 0.03 -17.02
CA ALA A 209 13.07 0.13 -15.57
C ALA A 209 11.65 -0.13 -15.08
N CYS A 210 10.63 0.46 -15.74
CA CYS A 210 9.22 0.20 -15.44
C CYS A 210 8.88 -1.28 -15.61
N TRP A 211 9.31 -1.90 -16.72
CA TRP A 211 9.12 -3.33 -16.94
C TRP A 211 9.74 -4.18 -15.82
N ARG A 212 10.97 -3.85 -15.39
CA ARG A 212 11.63 -4.54 -14.28
C ARG A 212 10.88 -4.41 -12.96
N ILE A 213 10.31 -3.25 -12.68
CA ILE A 213 9.48 -3.04 -11.48
C ILE A 213 8.23 -3.91 -11.56
N VAL A 214 7.51 -3.91 -12.68
CA VAL A 214 6.32 -4.76 -12.89
C VAL A 214 6.65 -6.23 -12.69
N VAL A 215 7.71 -6.71 -13.36
CA VAL A 215 8.19 -8.09 -13.23
C VAL A 215 8.58 -8.43 -11.79
N PHE A 216 9.22 -7.49 -11.08
CA PHE A 216 9.53 -7.67 -9.67
C PHE A 216 8.28 -7.85 -8.82
N MET A 217 7.31 -6.94 -8.95
CA MET A 217 6.08 -6.91 -8.14
C MET A 217 5.19 -8.13 -8.38
N PHE A 218 5.01 -8.54 -9.64
CA PHE A 218 4.02 -9.57 -9.99
C PHE A 218 4.59 -10.98 -10.13
N LEU A 219 5.91 -11.14 -10.34
CA LEU A 219 6.51 -12.47 -10.53
C LEU A 219 7.53 -12.81 -9.45
N ILE A 220 8.52 -11.93 -9.23
CA ILE A 220 9.65 -12.25 -8.36
C ILE A 220 9.23 -12.22 -6.90
N TYR A 221 8.59 -11.14 -6.45
CA TYR A 221 8.18 -11.03 -5.06
C TYR A 221 7.22 -12.15 -4.62
N PRO A 222 6.13 -12.48 -5.36
CA PRO A 222 5.24 -13.58 -5.02
C PRO A 222 5.94 -14.94 -5.00
N LEU A 223 6.90 -15.18 -5.89
CA LEU A 223 7.72 -16.40 -5.87
C LEU A 223 8.50 -16.52 -4.56
N TYR A 224 9.16 -15.45 -4.11
CA TYR A 224 9.90 -15.46 -2.85
C TYR A 224 8.99 -15.59 -1.63
N VAL A 225 7.80 -14.98 -1.65
CA VAL A 225 6.76 -15.18 -0.63
C VAL A 225 6.33 -16.66 -0.59
N ALA A 226 6.04 -17.26 -1.75
CA ALA A 226 5.67 -18.67 -1.84
C ALA A 226 6.79 -19.59 -1.34
N LEU A 227 8.04 -19.33 -1.72
CA LEU A 227 9.19 -20.08 -1.21
C LEU A 227 9.33 -19.92 0.31
N PHE A 228 9.16 -18.71 0.83
CA PHE A 228 9.23 -18.42 2.25
C PHE A 228 8.17 -19.17 3.06
N LEU A 229 6.92 -19.21 2.57
CA LEU A 229 5.79 -19.87 3.24
C LEU A 229 5.77 -21.39 3.04
N LEU A 230 5.97 -21.88 1.82
CA LEU A 230 5.75 -23.30 1.47
C LEU A 230 6.93 -24.21 1.79
N THR A 231 8.17 -23.71 1.70
CA THR A 231 9.35 -24.57 1.87
C THR A 231 9.84 -24.67 3.31
N GLY A 232 9.18 -24.00 4.26
CA GLY A 232 9.62 -23.93 5.66
C GLY A 232 10.98 -23.24 5.85
N ARG A 233 11.54 -22.61 4.81
CA ARG A 233 12.85 -21.93 4.84
C ARG A 233 12.79 -20.53 5.47
N ILE A 234 11.86 -20.33 6.41
CA ILE A 234 11.57 -19.06 7.08
C ILE A 234 12.86 -18.45 7.65
N VAL A 235 13.64 -19.23 8.40
CA VAL A 235 14.88 -18.75 9.02
C VAL A 235 15.88 -18.24 7.98
N ARG A 236 16.12 -19.06 6.94
CA ARG A 236 17.13 -18.80 5.91
C ARG A 236 16.80 -17.56 5.07
N LEU A 237 15.53 -17.40 4.72
CA LEU A 237 15.05 -16.33 3.82
C LEU A 237 14.51 -15.10 4.55
N SER A 238 14.31 -15.15 5.88
CA SER A 238 13.69 -14.08 6.69
C SER A 238 14.21 -12.69 6.34
N ARG A 239 15.52 -12.54 6.26
CA ARG A 239 16.18 -11.26 5.98
C ARG A 239 15.94 -10.77 4.54
N MET A 240 16.01 -11.69 3.58
CA MET A 240 15.73 -11.40 2.18
C MET A 240 14.26 -10.98 2.02
N MET A 241 13.35 -11.62 2.75
CA MET A 241 11.94 -11.25 2.74
C MET A 241 11.67 -9.86 3.29
N VAL A 242 12.36 -9.42 4.36
CA VAL A 242 12.26 -8.03 4.83
C VAL A 242 12.73 -7.05 3.75
N PHE A 243 13.84 -7.36 3.07
CA PHE A 243 14.34 -6.54 1.97
C PHE A 243 13.36 -6.46 0.79
N LEU A 244 12.89 -7.61 0.31
CA LEU A 244 11.99 -7.70 -0.84
C LEU A 244 10.61 -7.07 -0.53
N SER A 245 10.02 -7.38 0.63
CA SER A 245 8.74 -6.78 1.04
C SER A 245 8.86 -5.28 1.24
N GLY A 246 10.01 -4.79 1.76
CA GLY A 246 10.26 -3.37 1.90
C GLY A 246 10.40 -2.65 0.55
N LEU A 247 11.08 -3.26 -0.43
CA LEU A 247 11.14 -2.74 -1.80
C LEU A 247 9.76 -2.76 -2.48
N GLU A 248 8.99 -3.83 -2.28
CA GLU A 248 7.63 -3.94 -2.81
C GLU A 248 6.75 -2.80 -2.28
N CYS A 249 6.73 -2.60 -0.95
CA CYS A 249 6.06 -1.46 -0.33
C CYS A 249 6.52 -0.11 -0.88
N MET A 250 7.82 0.06 -1.11
CA MET A 250 8.37 1.29 -1.67
C MET A 250 7.87 1.53 -3.10
N PHE A 251 7.94 0.53 -3.97
CA PHE A 251 7.51 0.67 -5.37
C PHE A 251 6.00 0.88 -5.48
N ALA A 252 5.18 0.12 -4.76
CA ALA A 252 3.75 0.35 -4.72
C ALA A 252 3.42 1.75 -4.19
N SER A 253 4.19 2.26 -3.22
CA SER A 253 3.99 3.62 -2.71
C SER A 253 4.31 4.70 -3.72
N VAL A 254 5.37 4.52 -4.49
CA VAL A 254 5.72 5.42 -5.60
C VAL A 254 4.64 5.37 -6.69
N ILE A 255 4.18 4.18 -7.07
CA ILE A 255 3.10 4.01 -8.06
C ILE A 255 1.81 4.66 -7.56
N TYR A 256 1.47 4.49 -6.28
CA TYR A 256 0.34 5.15 -5.65
C TYR A 256 0.44 6.67 -5.77
N VAL A 257 1.55 7.27 -5.32
CA VAL A 257 1.76 8.73 -5.39
C VAL A 257 1.66 9.24 -6.83
N LEU A 258 2.33 8.56 -7.78
CA LEU A 258 2.25 8.90 -9.19
C LEU A 258 0.82 8.78 -9.72
N SER A 259 0.12 7.70 -9.38
CA SER A 259 -1.27 7.49 -9.79
C SER A 259 -2.18 8.58 -9.22
N THR A 260 -2.04 8.96 -7.94
CA THR A 260 -2.82 10.05 -7.34
C THR A 260 -2.58 11.38 -8.04
N ILE A 261 -1.32 11.72 -8.33
CA ILE A 261 -0.97 12.97 -9.01
C ILE A 261 -1.47 12.97 -10.46
N ILE A 262 -1.22 11.89 -11.21
CA ILE A 262 -1.62 11.77 -12.62
C ILE A 262 -3.13 11.74 -12.74
N ILE A 263 -3.83 10.98 -11.88
CA ILE A 263 -5.28 10.86 -11.92
C ILE A 263 -5.91 12.23 -11.67
N GLU A 264 -5.44 12.94 -10.65
CA GLU A 264 -5.92 14.27 -10.33
C GLU A 264 -5.66 15.25 -11.48
N ALA A 265 -4.41 15.32 -11.95
CA ALA A 265 -4.00 16.27 -12.99
C ALA A 265 -4.68 16.02 -14.35
N THR A 266 -4.89 14.76 -14.73
CA THR A 266 -5.39 14.40 -16.06
C THR A 266 -6.91 14.41 -16.12
N TYR A 267 -7.56 14.05 -15.01
CA TYR A 267 -8.96 13.65 -15.06
C TYR A 267 -9.87 14.39 -14.11
N ASN A 268 -9.34 15.21 -13.19
CA ASN A 268 -10.10 15.95 -12.20
C ASN A 268 -11.18 15.05 -11.58
N GLU A 269 -10.73 13.94 -10.97
CA GLU A 269 -11.64 12.86 -10.60
C GLU A 269 -12.73 13.35 -9.65
N VAL A 270 -13.96 12.97 -10.01
CA VAL A 270 -15.15 13.36 -9.26
C VAL A 270 -15.78 12.16 -8.58
N TYR A 271 -16.22 12.42 -7.36
CA TYR A 271 -16.87 11.46 -6.52
C TYR A 271 -18.33 11.84 -6.36
N ALA A 272 -19.20 10.85 -6.46
CA ALA A 272 -20.62 11.05 -6.23
C ALA A 272 -20.94 10.91 -4.74
N LEU A 273 -21.71 11.87 -4.25
CA LEU A 273 -22.43 11.76 -2.98
C LEU A 273 -23.88 11.44 -3.31
N PHE A 274 -24.37 10.28 -2.84
CA PHE A 274 -25.74 9.85 -3.07
C PHE A 274 -26.62 10.05 -1.83
N TRP A 275 -27.89 10.35 -2.03
CA TRP A 275 -28.89 10.34 -0.98
C TRP A 275 -30.26 9.92 -1.50
N ASN A 276 -31.07 9.36 -0.60
CA ASN A 276 -32.45 9.00 -0.90
C ASN A 276 -33.33 10.25 -0.88
N ALA A 277 -34.21 10.40 -1.87
CA ALA A 277 -35.14 11.51 -1.98
C ALA A 277 -36.60 11.01 -2.11
N PRO A 278 -37.14 10.38 -1.05
CA PRO A 278 -38.48 9.79 -1.09
C PRO A 278 -39.59 10.81 -1.36
N ASN A 279 -39.35 12.08 -1.04
CA ASN A 279 -40.30 13.18 -1.26
C ASN A 279 -40.50 13.51 -2.75
N LEU A 280 -39.55 13.15 -3.63
CA LEU A 280 -39.68 13.37 -5.08
C LEU A 280 -40.44 12.22 -5.74
N ALA A 281 -40.04 10.98 -5.42
CA ALA A 281 -40.72 9.76 -5.86
C ALA A 281 -40.28 8.58 -4.97
N PRO A 282 -41.11 7.52 -4.84
CA PRO A 282 -40.68 6.29 -4.20
C PRO A 282 -39.44 5.74 -4.92
N ASN A 283 -38.46 5.28 -4.13
CA ASN A 283 -37.19 4.73 -4.64
C ASN A 283 -36.37 5.68 -5.52
N CYS A 284 -36.55 7.00 -5.35
CA CYS A 284 -35.73 7.99 -6.01
C CYS A 284 -34.43 8.25 -5.24
N VAL A 285 -33.32 8.25 -5.97
CA VAL A 285 -31.98 8.55 -5.49
C VAL A 285 -31.44 9.75 -6.25
N CYS A 286 -30.89 10.71 -5.53
CA CYS A 286 -30.23 11.86 -6.09
C CYS A 286 -28.73 11.84 -5.77
N TYR A 287 -27.93 12.48 -6.61
CA TYR A 287 -26.51 12.62 -6.38
C TYR A 287 -25.94 13.96 -6.86
N CYS A 288 -24.81 14.33 -6.27
CA CYS A 288 -23.96 15.45 -6.68
C CYS A 288 -22.53 14.97 -6.87
N GLN A 289 -21.80 15.61 -7.79
CA GLN A 289 -20.41 15.29 -8.10
C GLN A 289 -19.47 16.33 -7.49
N TYR A 290 -18.51 15.89 -6.68
CA TYR A 290 -17.52 16.77 -6.06
C TYR A 290 -16.10 16.31 -6.37
N PRO A 291 -15.16 17.24 -6.62
CA PRO A 291 -13.75 16.93 -6.66
C PRO A 291 -13.21 16.68 -5.26
N LEU A 292 -12.01 16.11 -5.17
CA LEU A 292 -11.29 16.01 -3.91
C LEU A 292 -10.79 17.39 -3.46
N ARG A 293 -10.78 17.61 -2.15
CA ARG A 293 -10.16 18.78 -1.55
C ARG A 293 -8.64 18.72 -1.71
N GLN A 294 -8.00 19.83 -2.07
CA GLN A 294 -6.55 19.91 -2.27
C GLN A 294 -5.75 19.48 -1.02
N ALA A 295 -6.26 19.79 0.18
CA ALA A 295 -5.65 19.37 1.43
C ALA A 295 -5.72 17.83 1.64
N THR A 296 -6.73 17.18 1.09
CA THR A 296 -6.84 15.71 1.11
C THR A 296 -5.79 15.10 0.18
N ILE A 297 -5.66 15.62 -1.04
CA ILE A 297 -4.67 15.16 -2.02
C ILE A 297 -3.25 15.31 -1.46
N SER A 298 -2.92 16.45 -0.84
CA SER A 298 -1.60 16.67 -0.25
C SER A 298 -1.30 15.70 0.90
N ARG A 299 -2.29 15.39 1.76
CA ARG A 299 -2.16 14.38 2.82
C ARG A 299 -1.93 12.99 2.22
N LEU A 300 -2.67 12.61 1.19
CA LEU A 300 -2.53 11.31 0.52
C LEU A 300 -1.13 11.16 -0.11
N VAL A 301 -0.64 12.20 -0.79
CA VAL A 301 0.70 12.23 -1.38
C VAL A 301 1.77 12.13 -0.29
N LEU A 302 1.66 12.94 0.78
CA LEU A 302 2.60 12.92 1.90
C LEU A 302 2.65 11.55 2.58
N LEU A 303 1.48 10.94 2.76
CA LEU A 303 1.32 9.62 3.34
C LEU A 303 2.04 8.57 2.48
N GLY A 304 1.80 8.55 1.16
CA GLY A 304 2.49 7.67 0.22
C GLY A 304 4.01 7.86 0.21
N LEU A 305 4.49 9.11 0.22
CA LEU A 305 5.93 9.41 0.30
C LEU A 305 6.54 8.92 1.61
N THR A 306 5.83 9.08 2.73
CA THR A 306 6.29 8.59 4.04
C THR A 306 6.43 7.07 4.05
N VAL A 307 5.45 6.34 3.50
CA VAL A 307 5.53 4.88 3.37
C VAL A 307 6.68 4.49 2.43
N ALA A 308 6.87 5.18 1.30
CA ALA A 308 7.96 4.93 0.37
C ALA A 308 9.34 5.10 1.03
N ILE A 309 9.56 6.21 1.72
CA ILE A 309 10.83 6.52 2.41
C ILE A 309 11.05 5.53 3.56
N GLY A 310 10.02 5.26 4.36
CA GLY A 310 10.09 4.35 5.51
C GLY A 310 10.43 2.91 5.08
N SER A 311 9.68 2.37 4.12
CA SER A 311 9.88 1.02 3.59
C SER A 311 11.20 0.87 2.83
N GLY A 312 11.59 1.87 2.03
CA GLY A 312 12.89 1.91 1.37
C GLY A 312 14.04 1.93 2.38
N SER A 313 13.97 2.78 3.40
CA SER A 313 14.98 2.86 4.47
C SER A 313 15.13 1.51 5.19
N LEU A 314 14.01 0.84 5.49
CA LEU A 314 14.01 -0.50 6.08
C LEU A 314 14.64 -1.54 5.15
N ALA A 315 14.28 -1.56 3.88
CA ALA A 315 14.84 -2.47 2.88
C ALA A 315 16.37 -2.29 2.79
N PHE A 316 16.87 -1.07 2.62
CA PHE A 316 18.31 -0.83 2.52
C PHE A 316 19.07 -1.12 3.82
N ARG A 317 18.44 -0.96 5.00
CA ARG A 317 19.01 -1.44 6.27
C ARG A 317 19.12 -2.95 6.30
N ALA A 318 18.09 -3.66 5.80
CA ALA A 318 18.16 -5.11 5.66
C ALA A 318 19.31 -5.56 4.75
N LEU A 319 19.57 -4.81 3.68
CA LEU A 319 20.68 -5.05 2.75
C LEU A 319 22.06 -4.74 3.34
N LYS A 320 22.21 -3.68 4.15
CA LYS A 320 23.50 -3.34 4.77
C LYS A 320 24.06 -4.48 5.61
N GLY A 321 23.24 -5.14 6.42
CA GLY A 321 23.75 -6.33 7.11
C GLY A 321 23.72 -7.60 6.24
N LEU A 322 23.04 -7.66 5.07
CA LEU A 322 23.20 -8.80 4.14
C LEU A 322 24.66 -8.92 3.68
N ARG A 323 25.45 -7.85 3.82
CA ARG A 323 26.88 -7.82 3.54
C ARG A 323 27.74 -8.52 4.60
N ARG A 324 27.27 -8.65 5.85
CA ARG A 324 28.05 -9.24 6.97
C ARG A 324 27.16 -9.97 7.98
N PRO A 325 27.41 -11.26 8.28
CA PRO A 325 26.56 -12.05 9.19
C PRO A 325 26.52 -11.48 10.62
N ASN A 326 27.57 -10.79 11.05
CA ASN A 326 27.66 -10.19 12.40
C ASN A 326 26.84 -8.90 12.55
N TRP A 327 26.22 -8.39 11.47
CA TRP A 327 25.47 -7.12 11.44
C TRP A 327 23.96 -7.36 11.54
N ALA A 328 23.58 -8.37 12.31
CA ALA A 328 22.21 -8.80 12.48
C ALA A 328 21.60 -8.07 13.70
N ASN A 329 21.05 -6.88 13.44
CA ASN A 329 20.29 -6.13 14.44
C ASN A 329 18.80 -6.40 14.24
N LEU A 330 18.03 -6.35 15.34
CA LEU A 330 16.57 -6.35 15.26
C LEU A 330 16.12 -5.18 14.37
N PHE A 331 15.30 -5.43 13.36
CA PHE A 331 14.76 -4.33 12.55
C PHE A 331 13.78 -3.47 13.35
N CYS A 332 13.13 -4.08 14.35
CA CYS A 332 12.25 -3.38 15.27
C CYS A 332 13.00 -2.47 16.27
N VAL A 333 14.29 -2.72 16.51
CA VAL A 333 15.07 -1.94 17.46
C VAL A 333 16.25 -1.35 16.72
N LEU A 334 16.15 -0.07 16.40
CA LEU A 334 17.27 0.71 15.88
C LEU A 334 18.34 0.81 16.95
N TYR A 335 19.11 -0.25 17.14
CA TYR A 335 20.40 -0.12 17.78
C TYR A 335 21.23 0.75 16.87
N ALA A 336 21.73 1.86 17.41
CA ALA A 336 22.94 2.46 16.87
C ALA A 336 23.93 1.32 16.72
N VAL A 337 24.27 0.98 15.47
CA VAL A 337 25.34 0.04 15.18
C VAL A 337 26.53 0.61 15.91
N PRO A 338 27.02 0.01 17.01
CA PRO A 338 28.29 0.46 17.52
C PRO A 338 29.24 0.27 16.35
N ILE A 339 29.92 1.35 15.95
CA ILE A 339 31.16 1.24 15.20
C ILE A 339 32.16 0.64 16.21
N GLU A 340 31.89 -0.57 16.68
CA GLU A 340 32.83 -1.37 17.42
C GLU A 340 33.86 -1.73 16.39
N ALA A 341 34.95 -0.98 16.50
CA ALA A 341 36.23 -1.21 15.87
C ALA A 341 36.43 -2.72 15.73
N PHE A 342 36.69 -3.15 14.51
CA PHE A 342 37.43 -4.38 14.31
C PHE A 342 38.56 -4.39 15.35
N PRO A 343 38.76 -5.47 16.12
CA PRO A 343 39.97 -5.56 16.90
C PRO A 343 41.13 -5.46 15.90
N ILE A 344 41.77 -4.30 15.86
CA ILE A 344 43.08 -4.16 15.25
C ILE A 344 43.95 -5.03 16.15
N MET A 345 44.20 -6.26 15.73
CA MET A 345 45.23 -7.07 16.33
C MET A 345 46.54 -6.38 15.96
N TRP A 346 47.07 -5.59 16.89
CA TRP A 346 48.43 -5.10 16.79
C TRP A 346 49.34 -6.32 16.96
N GLU A 347 49.85 -6.85 15.85
CA GLU A 347 50.95 -7.78 15.92
C GLU A 347 52.16 -7.02 16.49
N ARG A 348 52.65 -7.46 17.66
CA ARG A 348 53.94 -6.98 18.14
C ARG A 348 55.00 -7.38 17.12
N PRO A 349 55.91 -6.47 16.72
CA PRO A 349 57.06 -6.87 15.92
C PRO A 349 57.83 -7.95 16.69
N LYS A 350 58.30 -8.97 15.96
CA LYS A 350 59.09 -10.06 16.52
C LYS A 350 60.37 -9.47 17.13
N GLU A 351 60.64 -9.79 18.39
CA GLU A 351 61.90 -9.46 19.07
C GLU A 351 63.09 -10.19 18.44
#